data_AF-A0A2M8N220-F1
#
_entry.id   AF-A0A2M8N220-F1
#
_cell.length_a   1.000
_cell.length_b   1.000
_cell.length_c   1.000
_cell.angle_alpha   90.00
_cell.angle_beta   90.00
_cell.angle_gamma   90.00
#
_symmetry.space_group_name_H-M   'P 1'
#
loop_
_entity.id
_entity.type
_entity.pdbx_description
1 polymer ?
#
loop_
_entity_poly.entity_id
_entity_poly.type
_entity_poly.pdbx_seq_one_letter_code
_entity_poly.pdbx_strand_id
1 'polypeptide(L)'
;MPTAAKLVAAFAFALVSAIAVHVYAQSLSEAQPLETLYLVSIAVGVLCGWRIMGGAAKRARGGVEAMATGVRTTLTIVVSVVLIFACADMLDRAMRGRYKTPLDAFLGVFEQALALLPSLARPDLVGVLLLGGLVSGAITYAAGRRWP
;
A
#
# COMPACT_ATOMS: atom_id res chain seq x y z
N MET A 1 1.99 0.75 23.20
CA MET A 1 1.90 -0.68 23.52
C MET A 1 1.68 -1.48 22.22
N PRO A 2 2.57 -2.42 21.87
CA PRO A 2 2.33 -3.37 20.78
C PRO A 2 1.24 -4.34 21.23
N THR A 3 0.18 -4.49 20.45
CA THR A 3 -0.90 -5.44 20.74
C THR A 3 -0.99 -6.48 19.64
N ALA A 4 -1.54 -7.65 19.96
CA ALA A 4 -1.70 -8.75 18.99
C ALA A 4 -2.41 -8.27 17.71
N ALA A 5 -3.37 -7.36 17.84
CA ALA A 5 -4.03 -6.70 16.71
C ALA A 5 -3.06 -6.00 15.73
N LYS A 6 -1.99 -5.37 16.23
CA LYS A 6 -1.01 -4.69 15.37
C LYS A 6 -0.15 -5.67 14.57
N LEU A 7 0.22 -6.79 15.19
CA LEU A 7 0.96 -7.86 14.51
C LEU A 7 0.08 -8.49 13.43
N VAL A 8 -1.16 -8.85 13.77
CA VAL A 8 -2.11 -9.42 12.81
C VAL A 8 -2.36 -8.46 11.65
N ALA A 9 -2.54 -7.16 11.92
CA ALA A 9 -2.69 -6.15 10.88
C ALA A 9 -1.45 -6.09 9.98
N ALA A 10 -0.26 -6.01 10.57
CA ALA A 10 0.99 -5.95 9.81
C ALA A 10 1.15 -7.16 8.88
N PHE A 11 0.92 -8.37 9.39
CA PHE A 11 1.00 -9.60 8.58
C PHE A 11 -0.08 -9.67 7.49
N ALA A 12 -1.33 -9.32 7.82
CA ALA A 12 -2.42 -9.36 6.85
C ALA A 12 -2.19 -8.37 5.71
N PHE A 13 -1.78 -7.14 6.01
CA PHE A 13 -1.47 -6.13 4.99
C PHE A 13 -0.17 -6.42 4.23
N ALA A 14 0.83 -7.03 4.87
CA ALA A 14 2.01 -7.53 4.16
C ALA A 14 1.63 -8.56 3.09
N LEU A 15 0.75 -9.50 3.44
CA LEU A 15 0.28 -10.52 2.50
C LEU A 15 -0.56 -9.90 1.37
N VAL A 16 -1.46 -8.97 1.68
CA VAL A 16 -2.24 -8.24 0.66
C VAL A 16 -1.31 -7.48 -0.29
N SER A 17 -0.30 -6.78 0.23
CA SER A 17 0.71 -6.09 -0.59
C SER A 17 1.50 -7.06 -1.47
N ALA A 18 1.92 -8.21 -0.93
CA ALA A 18 2.63 -9.24 -1.69
C ALA A 18 1.80 -9.78 -2.85
N ILE A 19 0.51 -10.10 -2.59
CA ILE A 19 -0.42 -10.59 -3.62
C ILE A 19 -0.69 -9.49 -4.66
N ALA A 20 -0.93 -8.25 -4.22
CA ALA A 20 -1.18 -7.12 -5.11
C ALA A 20 0.01 -6.88 -6.06
N VAL A 21 1.25 -6.94 -5.56
CA VAL A 21 2.45 -6.85 -6.40
C VAL A 21 2.57 -8.04 -7.33
N HIS A 22 2.24 -9.25 -6.89
CA HIS A 22 2.30 -10.42 -7.76
C HIS A 22 1.30 -10.32 -8.93
N VAL A 23 0.07 -9.90 -8.66
CA VAL A 23 -0.95 -9.64 -9.69
C VAL A 23 -0.51 -8.49 -10.61
N TYR A 24 0.09 -7.45 -10.06
CA TYR A 24 0.66 -6.36 -10.84
C TYR A 24 1.83 -6.84 -11.73
N ALA A 25 2.72 -7.69 -11.20
CA ALA A 25 3.86 -8.23 -11.92
C ALA A 25 3.46 -9.06 -13.14
N GLN A 26 2.37 -9.83 -13.03
CA GLN A 26 1.82 -10.59 -14.17
C GLN A 26 1.37 -9.69 -15.33
N SER A 27 1.13 -8.40 -15.06
CA SER A 27 0.78 -7.43 -16.08
C SER A 27 1.95 -6.65 -16.69
N LEU A 28 3.15 -6.77 -16.13
CA LEU A 28 4.36 -6.11 -16.63
C LEU A 28 5.14 -7.07 -17.52
N SER A 29 5.44 -6.64 -18.75
CA SER A 29 6.41 -7.31 -19.61
C SER A 29 7.83 -7.11 -19.05
N GLU A 30 8.39 -8.11 -18.35
CA GLU A 30 9.80 -8.43 -17.96
C GLU A 30 10.84 -7.33 -17.61
N ALA A 31 10.61 -6.05 -17.85
CA ALA A 31 11.65 -5.01 -17.88
C ALA A 31 11.78 -4.18 -16.58
N GLN A 32 11.03 -4.50 -15.52
CA GLN A 32 11.10 -3.75 -14.26
C GLN A 32 11.75 -4.54 -13.12
N PRO A 33 12.51 -3.88 -12.21
CA PRO A 33 13.10 -4.51 -11.04
C PRO A 33 12.01 -4.90 -10.03
N LEU A 34 11.38 -6.04 -10.30
CA LEU A 34 10.28 -6.61 -9.52
C LEU A 34 10.67 -6.86 -8.06
N GLU A 35 11.95 -7.17 -7.79
CA GLU A 35 12.47 -7.42 -6.45
C GLU A 35 12.34 -6.19 -5.54
N THR A 36 12.77 -5.02 -6.01
CA THR A 36 12.66 -3.76 -5.25
C THR A 36 11.20 -3.38 -5.02
N LEU A 37 10.35 -3.54 -6.04
CA LEU A 37 8.92 -3.28 -5.92
C LEU A 37 8.25 -4.16 -4.87
N TYR A 38 8.61 -5.45 -4.85
CA TYR A 38 8.09 -6.41 -3.89
C TYR A 38 8.51 -6.04 -2.46
N LEU A 39 9.80 -5.77 -2.25
CA LEU A 39 10.35 -5.46 -0.93
C LEU A 39 9.79 -4.15 -0.36
N VAL A 40 9.72 -3.09 -1.17
CA VAL A 40 9.15 -1.80 -0.76
C VAL A 40 7.66 -1.94 -0.44
N SER A 41 6.90 -2.64 -1.29
CA SER A 41 5.45 -2.78 -1.08
C SER A 41 5.11 -3.57 0.17
N ILE A 42 5.85 -4.63 0.47
CA ILE A 42 5.68 -5.40 1.71
C ILE A 42 6.04 -4.54 2.92
N ALA A 43 7.17 -3.83 2.87
CA ALA A 43 7.60 -2.96 3.98
C ALA A 43 6.55 -1.87 4.28
N VAL A 44 6.01 -1.24 3.23
CA VAL A 44 4.93 -0.25 3.35
C VAL A 44 3.65 -0.90 3.87
N GLY A 45 3.28 -2.09 3.37
CA GLY A 45 2.13 -2.86 3.85
C GLY A 45 2.20 -3.16 5.35
N VAL A 46 3.37 -3.62 5.83
CA VAL A 46 3.64 -3.85 7.26
C VAL A 46 3.49 -2.55 8.07
N LEU A 47 4.13 -1.47 7.61
CA LEU A 47 4.12 -0.19 8.32
C LEU A 47 2.72 0.44 8.40
N CYS A 48 2.00 0.47 7.29
CA CYS A 48 0.63 0.98 7.22
C CYS A 48 -0.34 0.09 7.99
N GLY A 49 -0.24 -1.24 7.87
CA GLY A 49 -1.03 -2.18 8.65
C GLY A 49 -0.83 -1.99 10.15
N TRP A 50 0.42 -1.81 10.59
CA TRP A 50 0.75 -1.59 12.00
C TRP A 50 0.25 -0.25 12.55
N ARG A 51 0.50 0.86 11.81
CA ARG A 51 0.20 2.22 12.28
C ARG A 51 -1.26 2.60 12.11
N ILE A 52 -1.85 2.29 10.96
CA ILE A 52 -3.20 2.73 10.60
C ILE A 52 -4.21 1.71 11.13
N MET A 53 -4.21 0.49 10.59
CA MET A 53 -5.22 -0.51 10.96
C MET A 53 -5.04 -1.00 12.40
N GLY A 54 -3.81 -1.31 12.81
CA GLY A 54 -3.54 -1.79 14.16
C GLY A 54 -3.83 -0.75 15.26
N GLY A 55 -3.77 0.55 14.92
CA GLY A 55 -4.26 1.62 15.79
C GLY A 55 -5.79 1.74 15.78
N ALA A 56 -6.40 1.61 14.61
CA ALA A 56 -7.85 1.68 14.43
C ALA A 56 -8.60 0.50 15.07
N ALA A 57 -8.00 -0.70 15.10
CA ALA A 57 -8.62 -1.89 15.67
C ALA A 57 -9.00 -1.75 17.15
N LYS A 58 -8.26 -0.91 17.92
CA LYS A 58 -8.61 -0.60 19.31
C LYS A 58 -9.74 0.42 19.45
N ARG A 59 -9.96 1.24 18.43
CA ARG A 59 -10.90 2.38 18.45
C ARG A 59 -12.21 2.07 17.73
N ALA A 60 -12.19 1.09 16.83
CA ALA A 60 -13.35 0.66 16.06
C ALA A 60 -14.45 0.14 16.99
N ARG A 61 -15.65 0.71 16.88
CA ARG A 61 -16.81 0.33 17.70
C ARG A 61 -17.59 -0.84 17.10
N GLY A 62 -17.41 -1.11 15.80
CA GLY A 62 -18.07 -2.21 15.09
C GLY A 62 -17.25 -2.77 13.92
N GLY A 63 -17.65 -3.97 13.46
CA GLY A 63 -16.95 -4.68 12.37
C GLY A 63 -17.01 -3.95 11.02
N VAL A 64 -18.10 -3.25 10.72
CA VAL A 64 -18.26 -2.46 9.48
C VAL A 64 -17.27 -1.28 9.45
N GLU A 65 -17.08 -0.60 10.57
CA GLU A 65 -16.12 0.51 10.70
C GLU A 65 -14.67 0.02 10.50
N ALA A 66 -14.36 -1.17 11.03
CA ALA A 66 -13.05 -1.80 10.83
C ALA A 66 -12.80 -2.20 9.37
N MET A 67 -13.80 -2.76 8.69
CA MET A 67 -13.72 -3.09 7.26
C MET A 67 -13.49 -1.85 6.39
N ALA A 68 -14.24 -0.77 6.64
CA ALA A 68 -14.04 0.51 5.94
C ALA A 68 -12.64 1.08 6.19
N THR A 69 -12.13 0.94 7.42
CA THR A 69 -10.76 1.36 7.74
C THR A 69 -9.71 0.48 7.07
N GLY A 70 -9.99 -0.82 6.87
CA GLY A 70 -9.13 -1.73 6.13
C GLY A 70 -9.01 -1.35 4.64
N VAL A 71 -10.12 -0.98 4.00
CA VAL A 71 -10.13 -0.44 2.63
C VAL A 71 -9.31 0.86 2.57
N ARG A 72 -9.52 1.78 3.51
CA ARG A 72 -8.73 3.03 3.60
C ARG A 72 -7.23 2.76 3.79
N THR A 73 -6.88 1.77 4.59
CA THR A 73 -5.48 1.37 4.83
C THR A 73 -4.85 0.86 3.54
N THR A 74 -5.58 0.04 2.78
CA THR A 74 -5.14 -0.46 1.47
C THR A 74 -4.91 0.67 0.47
N LEU A 75 -5.85 1.61 0.39
CA LEU A 75 -5.69 2.80 -0.46
C LEU A 75 -4.44 3.60 -0.06
N THR A 76 -4.22 3.76 1.25
CA THR A 76 -3.05 4.49 1.77
C THR A 76 -1.74 3.77 1.40
N ILE A 77 -1.72 2.43 1.43
CA ILE A 77 -0.56 1.64 1.00
C ILE A 77 -0.26 1.90 -0.48
N VAL A 78 -1.25 1.80 -1.36
CA VAL A 78 -1.07 2.03 -2.81
C VAL A 78 -0.49 3.42 -3.07
N VAL A 79 -1.10 4.45 -2.48
CA VAL A 79 -0.63 5.83 -2.61
C VAL A 79 0.81 5.98 -2.07
N SER A 80 1.11 5.36 -0.93
CA SER A 80 2.46 5.43 -0.34
C SER A 80 3.51 4.74 -1.20
N VAL A 81 3.20 3.57 -1.78
CA VAL A 81 4.11 2.85 -2.68
C VAL A 81 4.38 3.68 -3.94
N VAL A 82 3.34 4.20 -4.58
CA VAL A 82 3.47 5.06 -5.77
C VAL A 82 4.32 6.29 -5.44
N LEU A 83 4.08 6.92 -4.29
CA LEU A 83 4.84 8.10 -3.87
C LEU A 83 6.32 7.78 -3.63
N ILE A 84 6.64 6.66 -2.98
CA ILE A 84 8.03 6.24 -2.74
C ILE A 84 8.75 5.99 -4.07
N PHE A 85 8.12 5.30 -5.02
CA PHE A 85 8.69 5.06 -6.34
C PHE A 85 8.86 6.35 -7.15
N ALA A 86 7.88 7.25 -7.10
CA ALA A 86 7.96 8.54 -7.77
C ALA A 86 9.07 9.42 -7.18
N CYS A 87 9.23 9.44 -5.85
CA CYS A 87 10.34 10.13 -5.20
C CYS A 87 11.70 9.52 -5.58
N ALA A 88 11.80 8.20 -5.67
CA ALA A 88 13.04 7.53 -6.07
C ALA A 88 13.43 7.86 -7.52
N ASP A 89 12.48 7.82 -8.45
CA ASP A 89 12.71 8.21 -9.85
C ASP A 89 13.06 9.70 -9.99
N MET A 90 12.40 10.57 -9.22
CA MET A 90 12.75 11.97 -9.13
C MET A 90 14.19 12.18 -8.62
N LEU A 91 14.61 11.45 -7.59
CA LEU A 91 15.96 11.56 -7.04
C LEU A 91 17.02 11.12 -8.05
N ASP A 92 16.80 10.02 -8.77
CA ASP A 92 17.72 9.53 -9.82
C ASP A 92 17.83 10.55 -10.97
N ARG A 93 16.70 11.10 -11.43
CA ARG A 93 16.66 12.15 -12.46
C ARG A 93 17.32 13.45 -12.00
N ALA A 94 17.20 13.81 -10.73
CA ALA A 94 17.88 14.97 -10.13
C ALA A 94 19.40 14.76 -10.05
N MET A 95 19.85 13.58 -9.61
CA MET A 95 21.27 13.21 -9.54
C MET A 95 21.93 13.17 -10.92
N ARG A 96 21.17 12.86 -11.97
CA ARG A 96 21.62 12.92 -13.38
C ARG A 96 21.59 14.34 -13.97
N GLY A 97 21.31 15.37 -13.17
CA GLY A 97 21.29 16.78 -13.61
C GLY A 97 20.20 17.11 -14.62
N ARG A 98 19.13 16.30 -14.73
CA ARG A 98 18.08 16.49 -15.75
C ARG A 98 16.94 17.42 -15.31
N TYR A 99 16.85 17.80 -14.04
CA TYR A 99 15.86 18.78 -13.60
C TYR A 99 16.44 20.19 -13.62
N LYS A 100 15.83 21.06 -14.43
CA LYS A 100 16.17 22.48 -14.52
C LYS A 100 15.53 23.30 -13.41
N THR A 101 14.44 22.80 -12.81
CA THR A 101 13.62 23.55 -11.83
C THR A 101 12.95 22.60 -10.82
N PRO A 102 12.84 22.96 -9.52
CA PRO A 102 12.16 22.13 -8.50
C PRO A 102 10.70 21.81 -8.83
N LEU A 103 10.00 22.71 -9.53
CA LEU A 103 8.60 22.56 -9.91
C LEU A 103 8.39 21.44 -10.95
N ASP A 104 9.33 21.26 -11.89
CA ASP A 104 9.29 20.17 -12.88
C ASP A 104 9.39 18.79 -12.21
N ALA A 105 10.11 18.73 -11.10
CA ALA A 105 10.29 17.51 -10.33
C ALA A 105 9.00 17.13 -9.57
N PHE A 106 8.30 18.12 -8.99
CA PHE A 106 6.98 17.92 -8.38
C PHE A 106 5.91 17.51 -9.41
N LEU A 107 5.87 18.16 -10.58
CA LEU A 107 4.93 17.79 -11.64
C LEU A 107 5.19 16.37 -12.15
N GLY A 108 6.47 15.97 -12.28
CA GLY A 108 6.85 14.62 -12.68
C GLY A 108 6.29 13.52 -11.75
N VAL A 109 6.19 13.78 -10.44
CA VAL A 109 5.57 12.83 -9.49
C VAL A 109 4.08 12.65 -9.77
N PHE A 110 3.35 13.74 -10.05
CA PHE A 110 1.92 13.68 -10.38
C PHE A 110 1.68 13.04 -11.74
N GLU A 111 2.50 13.34 -12.75
CA GLU A 111 2.44 12.69 -14.06
C GLU A 111 2.69 11.19 -13.95
N GLN A 112 3.69 10.76 -13.16
CA GLN A 112 3.96 9.35 -12.93
C GLN A 112 2.77 8.65 -12.23
N ALA A 113 2.17 9.31 -11.23
CA ALA A 113 1.00 8.79 -10.54
C ALA A 113 -0.20 8.64 -11.48
N LEU A 114 -0.46 9.64 -12.34
CA LEU A 114 -1.53 9.61 -13.35
C LEU A 114 -1.25 8.58 -14.45
N ALA A 115 0.01 8.36 -14.82
CA ALA A 115 0.40 7.33 -15.78
C ALA A 115 0.21 5.91 -15.22
N LEU A 116 0.36 5.72 -13.91
CA LEU A 116 0.11 4.43 -13.26
C LEU A 116 -1.39 4.17 -13.02
N LEU A 117 -2.25 5.18 -12.99
CA LEU A 117 -3.69 5.04 -12.71
C LEU A 117 -4.37 3.95 -13.57
N PRO A 118 -4.22 3.92 -14.91
CA PRO A 118 -4.83 2.89 -15.75
C PRO A 118 -4.31 1.48 -15.45
N SER A 119 -3.03 1.36 -15.07
CA SER A 119 -2.43 0.07 -14.70
C SER A 119 -2.92 -0.44 -13.33
N LEU A 120 -3.22 0.49 -12.41
CA LEU A 120 -3.77 0.19 -11.09
C LEU A 120 -5.29 -0.01 -11.10
N ALA A 121 -6.01 0.63 -12.02
CA ALA A 121 -7.46 0.54 -12.16
C ALA A 121 -7.95 -0.78 -12.81
N ARG A 122 -7.05 -1.75 -13.00
CA ARG A 122 -7.42 -3.07 -13.52
C ARG A 122 -8.35 -3.79 -12.54
N PRO A 123 -9.44 -4.41 -13.02
CA PRO A 123 -10.44 -5.03 -12.17
C PRO A 123 -9.85 -6.11 -11.26
N ASP A 124 -8.87 -6.87 -11.73
CA ASP A 124 -8.20 -7.92 -10.94
C ASP A 124 -7.48 -7.34 -9.73
N LEU A 125 -6.69 -6.27 -9.94
CA LEU A 125 -5.90 -5.63 -8.90
C LEU A 125 -6.79 -4.85 -7.92
N VAL A 126 -7.80 -4.14 -8.43
CA VAL A 126 -8.81 -3.47 -7.61
C VAL A 126 -9.58 -4.49 -6.76
N GLY A 127 -9.94 -5.64 -7.33
CA GLY A 127 -10.59 -6.74 -6.63
C GLY A 127 -9.75 -7.26 -5.47
N VAL A 128 -8.46 -7.53 -5.72
CA VAL A 128 -7.50 -7.98 -4.68
C VAL A 128 -7.35 -6.93 -3.57
N LEU A 129 -7.21 -5.65 -3.91
CA LEU A 129 -7.05 -4.59 -2.93
C LEU A 129 -8.33 -4.38 -2.10
N LEU A 130 -9.49 -4.37 -2.72
CA LEU A 130 -10.76 -4.20 -2.01
C LEU A 130 -11.08 -5.38 -1.12
N LEU A 131 -11.03 -6.61 -1.66
CA LEU A 131 -11.28 -7.82 -0.88
C LEU A 131 -10.21 -8.02 0.20
N GLY A 132 -8.94 -7.81 -0.16
CA GLY A 132 -7.82 -7.85 0.77
C GLY A 132 -7.98 -6.84 1.91
N GLY A 133 -8.39 -5.61 1.61
CA GLY A 133 -8.64 -4.57 2.61
C GLY A 133 -9.83 -4.88 3.52
N LEU A 134 -10.93 -5.40 2.97
CA LEU A 134 -12.10 -5.80 3.74
C LEU A 134 -11.79 -6.97 4.68
N VAL A 135 -11.16 -8.03 4.15
CA VAL A 135 -10.82 -9.25 4.90
C VAL A 135 -9.77 -8.97 5.96
N SER A 136 -8.69 -8.27 5.62
CA SER A 136 -7.66 -7.87 6.59
C SER A 136 -8.22 -6.95 7.68
N GLY A 137 -9.14 -6.05 7.32
CA GLY A 137 -9.88 -5.20 8.26
C GLY A 137 -10.68 -6.02 9.27
N ALA A 138 -11.45 -6.99 8.78
CA ALA A 138 -12.28 -7.86 9.61
C ALA A 138 -11.45 -8.77 10.54
N ILE A 139 -10.39 -9.40 10.01
CA ILE A 139 -9.50 -10.27 10.78
C ILE A 139 -8.80 -9.48 11.88
N THR A 140 -8.31 -8.28 11.56
CA THR A 140 -7.64 -7.42 12.55
C THR A 140 -8.60 -6.99 13.66
N TYR A 141 -9.86 -6.69 13.32
CA TYR A 141 -10.89 -6.37 14.31
C TYR A 141 -11.20 -7.55 15.24
N ALA A 142 -11.37 -8.75 14.66
CA ALA A 142 -11.60 -9.96 15.44
C ALA A 142 -10.43 -10.24 16.41
N ALA A 143 -9.19 -10.04 15.94
CA ALA A 143 -7.99 -10.18 16.76
C ALA A 143 -7.93 -9.13 17.88
N GLY A 144 -8.23 -7.85 17.59
CA GLY A 144 -8.25 -6.79 18.60
C GLY A 144 -9.35 -6.92 19.64
N ARG A 145 -10.47 -7.57 19.28
CA ARG A 145 -11.53 -7.93 20.23
C ARG A 145 -11.18 -9.11 21.12
N ARG A 146 -10.46 -10.09 20.58
CA ARG A 146 -10.12 -11.33 21.32
C ARG A 146 -8.89 -11.14 22.21
N TRP A 147 -7.96 -10.28 21.80
CA TRP A 147 -6.74 -9.95 22.54
C TRP A 147 -6.51 -8.42 22.55
N PRO A 148 -7.04 -7.71 23.57
CA PRO A 148 -6.99 -6.25 23.66
C PRO A 148 -5.59 -5.64 23.88
#